data_AF-A0AAW0PF97-F1
#
_entry.id   AF-A0AAW0PF97-F1
#
_cell.length_a   1.000
_cell.length_b   1.000
_cell.length_c   1.000
_cell.angle_alpha   90.00
_cell.angle_beta   90.00
_cell.angle_gamma   90.00
#
_symmetry.space_group_name_H-M   'P 1'
#
loop_
_entity.id
_entity.type
_entity.pdbx_description
1 polymer ?
#
loop_
_entity_poly.entity_id
_entity_poly.type
_entity_poly.pdbx_seq_one_letter_code
_entity_poly.pdbx_strand_id
1 'polypeptide(L)'
;MSGLKRHQLTDPQKNLEDRVCSTHNKPLELFCCSERLCVCVLCVYSEHKGHEVIPLKEASELQKIQLQETEAHVQEDISRRMKKITELRGSVRASHAAADREISDGVKVFTALKESKKKDTEEQAESLIQEIEQEICELKRRKTELQQHSENYLKSEDPLHLLQNSLHLSNKSATKDWTSVAVCGPTYRGSMARTLSQLEHDFMRKPGLFLKKS
;
A
#
# COMPACT_ATOMS: atom_id res chain seq x y z
N MET A 1 -56.30 64.54 34.49
CA MET A 1 -54.83 64.36 34.39
C MET A 1 -54.53 63.44 33.23
N SER A 2 -54.17 63.97 32.05
CA SER A 2 -53.95 63.16 30.84
C SER A 2 -52.54 63.44 30.32
N GLY A 3 -51.54 62.77 30.88
CA GLY A 3 -50.12 63.10 30.67
C GLY A 3 -49.23 62.04 30.04
N LEU A 4 -49.72 60.81 29.80
CA LEU A 4 -48.86 59.68 29.41
C LEU A 4 -49.08 59.17 27.97
N LYS A 5 -49.65 59.98 27.08
CA LYS A 5 -49.86 59.61 25.67
C LYS A 5 -48.66 59.89 24.74
N ARG A 6 -47.59 60.51 25.25
CA ARG A 6 -46.42 60.93 24.45
C ARG A 6 -45.20 60.03 24.55
N HIS A 7 -45.29 58.91 25.27
CA HIS A 7 -44.18 57.97 25.45
C HIS A 7 -44.56 56.60 24.87
N GLN A 8 -43.64 56.01 24.12
CA GLN A 8 -43.80 54.67 23.59
C GLN A 8 -43.50 53.67 24.71
N LEU A 9 -44.51 52.88 25.10
CA LEU A 9 -44.32 51.76 26.03
C LEU A 9 -43.56 50.65 25.31
N THR A 10 -42.38 50.30 25.82
CA THR A 10 -41.57 49.17 25.38
C THR A 10 -41.75 47.98 26.32
N ASP A 11 -41.54 46.76 25.82
CA ASP A 11 -41.63 45.55 26.64
C ASP A 11 -40.71 45.60 27.87
N PRO A 12 -41.12 45.01 29.00
CA PRO A 12 -40.31 44.98 30.21
C PRO A 12 -38.98 44.26 29.95
N GLN A 13 -37.87 45.01 30.05
CA GLN A 13 -36.52 44.49 29.86
C GLN A 13 -35.89 44.08 31.20
N LYS A 14 -35.07 43.03 31.17
CA LYS A 14 -34.47 42.42 32.37
C LYS A 14 -33.45 43.32 33.08
N ASN A 15 -32.84 44.29 32.39
CA ASN A 15 -31.92 45.24 33.01
C ASN A 15 -32.01 46.61 32.32
N LEU A 16 -32.53 47.62 33.03
CA LEU A 16 -32.66 48.98 32.52
C LEU A 16 -31.36 49.79 32.67
N GLU A 17 -30.50 49.41 33.61
CA GLU A 17 -29.23 50.11 33.86
C GLU A 17 -28.27 49.98 32.67
N ASP A 18 -28.25 48.82 32.01
CA ASP A 18 -27.44 48.56 30.81
C ASP A 18 -27.88 49.34 29.56
N ARG A 19 -29.05 50.00 29.60
CA ARG A 19 -29.62 50.77 28.49
C ARG A 19 -29.36 52.27 28.61
N VAL A 20 -28.70 52.69 29.69
CA VAL A 20 -28.48 54.10 30.01
C VAL A 20 -26.98 54.37 30.05
N CYS A 21 -26.57 55.49 29.47
CA CYS A 21 -25.20 55.97 29.54
C CYS A 21 -24.85 56.28 30.99
N SER A 22 -23.80 55.64 31.51
CA SER A 22 -23.31 55.81 32.88
C SER A 22 -22.87 57.25 33.19
N THR A 23 -22.34 57.97 32.20
CA THR A 23 -21.85 59.36 32.37
C THR A 23 -22.98 60.38 32.31
N HIS A 24 -23.92 60.23 31.37
CA HIS A 24 -24.91 61.26 31.05
C HIS A 24 -26.32 60.95 31.58
N ASN A 25 -26.54 59.73 32.08
CA ASN A 25 -27.84 59.22 32.51
C ASN A 25 -28.94 59.39 31.43
N LYS A 26 -28.55 59.19 30.16
CA LYS A 26 -29.43 59.26 28.97
C LYS A 26 -29.49 57.91 28.27
N PRO A 27 -30.59 57.57 27.58
CA PRO A 27 -30.69 56.32 26.81
C PRO A 27 -29.56 56.15 25.79
N LEU A 28 -29.09 54.92 25.63
CA LEU A 28 -28.15 54.53 24.58
C LEU A 28 -28.93 54.27 23.28
N GLU A 29 -28.86 55.22 22.35
CA GLU A 29 -29.62 55.19 21.09
C GLU A 29 -28.72 55.17 19.85
N LEU A 30 -27.41 55.37 20.03
CA LEU A 30 -26.40 55.44 18.98
C LEU A 30 -25.32 54.38 19.19
N PHE A 31 -24.58 54.08 18.14
CA PHE A 31 -23.43 53.18 18.16
C PHE A 31 -22.24 53.90 17.52
N CYS A 32 -21.14 54.01 18.27
CA CYS A 32 -19.86 54.52 17.79
C CYS A 32 -19.14 53.42 17.02
N CYS A 33 -19.03 53.55 15.70
CA CYS A 33 -18.39 52.56 14.84
C CYS A 33 -16.89 52.43 15.10
N SER A 34 -16.23 53.54 15.46
CA SER A 34 -14.79 53.57 15.73
C SER A 34 -14.40 52.78 16.99
N GLU A 35 -15.19 52.89 18.06
CA GLU A 35 -14.90 52.24 19.34
C GLU A 35 -15.77 51.00 19.61
N ARG A 36 -16.78 50.76 18.76
CA ARG A 36 -17.75 49.68 18.88
C ARG A 36 -18.53 49.70 20.20
N LEU A 37 -18.93 50.89 20.61
CA LEU A 37 -19.66 51.13 21.87
C LEU A 37 -21.04 51.72 21.59
N CYS A 38 -22.03 51.29 22.37
CA CYS A 38 -23.34 51.94 22.43
C CYS A 38 -23.19 53.25 23.22
N VAL A 39 -23.66 54.37 22.66
CA VAL A 39 -23.49 55.71 23.23
C VAL A 39 -24.81 56.47 23.23
N CYS A 40 -24.95 57.48 24.10
CA CYS A 40 -26.10 58.39 24.07
C CYS A 40 -25.81 59.61 23.17
N VAL A 41 -26.83 60.44 22.92
CA VAL A 41 -26.67 61.64 22.07
C VAL A 41 -25.65 62.65 22.60
N LEU A 42 -25.42 62.72 23.92
CA LEU A 42 -24.47 63.67 24.52
C LEU A 42 -23.00 63.22 24.36
N CYS A 43 -22.76 61.91 24.35
CA CYS A 43 -21.45 61.30 24.11
C CYS A 43 -20.81 61.75 22.78
N VAL A 44 -21.64 62.02 21.75
CA VAL A 44 -21.19 62.49 20.43
C VAL A 44 -20.57 63.89 20.47
N TYR A 45 -20.93 64.70 21.46
CA TYR A 45 -20.38 66.05 21.64
C TYR A 45 -19.24 66.10 22.66
N SER A 46 -18.96 64.99 23.34
CA SER A 46 -17.91 64.86 24.35
C SER A 46 -16.87 63.80 23.95
N GLU A 47 -16.90 62.62 24.58
CA GLU A 47 -15.86 61.59 24.47
C GLU A 47 -15.72 60.98 23.08
N HIS A 48 -16.81 60.93 22.30
CA HIS A 48 -16.83 60.35 20.95
C HIS A 48 -16.94 61.43 19.86
N LYS A 49 -16.47 62.65 20.15
CA LYS A 49 -16.56 63.76 19.21
C LYS A 49 -15.72 63.51 17.96
N GLY A 50 -16.40 63.51 16.81
CA GLY A 50 -15.77 63.28 15.51
C GLY A 50 -15.67 61.82 15.10
N HIS A 51 -16.13 60.88 15.93
CA HIS A 51 -16.28 59.47 15.52
C HIS A 51 -17.52 59.27 14.66
N GLU A 52 -17.45 58.29 13.77
CA GLU A 52 -18.62 57.84 13.04
C GLU A 52 -19.60 57.18 14.00
N VAL A 53 -20.81 57.74 14.07
CA VAL A 53 -21.90 57.25 14.91
C VAL A 53 -23.12 56.99 14.05
N ILE A 54 -23.72 55.81 14.22
CA ILE A 54 -24.95 55.41 13.52
C ILE A 54 -26.05 55.10 14.55
N PRO A 55 -27.33 55.13 14.17
CA PRO A 55 -28.41 54.68 15.04
C PRO A 55 -28.18 53.25 15.52
N LEU A 56 -28.43 52.99 16.81
CA LEU A 56 -28.23 51.67 17.41
C LEU A 56 -29.05 50.57 16.68
N LYS A 57 -30.24 50.92 16.21
CA LYS A 57 -31.08 50.01 15.41
C LYS A 57 -30.37 49.60 14.12
N GLU A 58 -29.79 50.55 13.40
CA GLU A 58 -29.06 50.28 12.16
C GLU A 58 -27.82 49.42 12.42
N ALA A 59 -27.02 49.76 13.44
CA ALA A 59 -25.87 48.95 13.87
C ALA A 59 -26.28 47.50 14.19
N SER A 60 -27.43 47.32 14.87
CA SER A 60 -27.92 45.99 15.23
C SER A 60 -28.36 45.16 14.01
N GLU A 61 -28.94 45.78 13.00
CA GLU A 61 -29.32 45.08 11.76
C GLU A 61 -28.09 44.71 10.92
N LEU A 62 -27.10 45.61 10.82
CA LEU A 62 -25.82 45.30 10.17
C LEU A 62 -25.08 44.15 10.86
N GLN A 63 -25.05 44.15 12.20
CA GLN A 63 -24.41 43.10 12.99
C GLN A 63 -25.12 41.74 12.81
N LYS A 64 -26.45 41.73 12.67
CA LYS A 64 -27.22 40.50 12.37
C LYS A 64 -26.88 39.95 10.99
N ILE A 65 -26.80 40.80 9.97
CA ILE A 65 -26.43 40.39 8.60
C ILE A 65 -25.02 39.79 8.60
N GLN A 66 -24.05 40.47 9.19
CA GLN A 66 -22.67 39.95 9.30
C GLN A 66 -22.60 38.61 10.02
N LEU A 67 -23.41 38.42 11.07
CA LEU A 67 -23.47 37.16 11.79
C LEU A 67 -24.03 36.03 10.91
N GLN A 68 -25.10 36.30 10.15
CA GLN A 68 -25.68 35.35 9.21
C GLN A 68 -24.71 34.97 8.09
N GLU A 69 -23.97 35.94 7.54
CA GLU A 69 -22.93 35.68 6.53
C GLU A 69 -21.80 34.83 7.10
N THR A 70 -21.35 35.14 8.32
CA THR A 70 -20.31 34.36 9.01
C THR A 70 -20.78 32.93 9.29
N GLU A 71 -22.01 32.76 9.75
CA GLU A 71 -22.62 31.45 9.98
C GLU A 71 -22.70 30.64 8.68
N ALA A 72 -23.18 31.24 7.59
CA ALA A 72 -23.23 30.60 6.28
C ALA A 72 -21.84 30.17 5.79
N HIS A 73 -20.84 31.04 5.93
CA HIS A 73 -19.45 30.73 5.56
C HIS A 73 -18.91 29.54 6.38
N VAL A 74 -19.11 29.55 7.71
CA VAL A 74 -18.69 28.44 8.58
C VAL A 74 -19.39 27.13 8.18
N GLN A 75 -20.68 27.17 7.84
CA GLN A 75 -21.44 26.00 7.41
C GLN A 75 -20.94 25.42 6.08
N GLU A 76 -20.57 26.29 5.13
CA GLU A 76 -19.93 25.88 3.88
C GLU A 76 -18.58 25.20 4.16
N ASP A 77 -17.80 25.80 5.06
CA ASP A 77 -16.48 25.33 5.46
C ASP A 77 -16.51 23.96 6.14
N ILE A 78 -17.52 23.72 6.97
CA ILE A 78 -17.81 22.40 7.56
C ILE A 78 -18.13 21.39 6.46
N SER A 79 -19.03 21.72 5.55
CA SER A 79 -19.45 20.84 4.45
C SER A 79 -18.26 20.46 3.55
N ARG A 80 -17.42 21.44 3.22
CA ARG A 80 -16.18 21.27 2.44
C ARG A 80 -15.21 20.30 3.13
N ARG A 81 -14.97 20.49 4.43
CA ARG A 81 -14.08 19.64 5.22
C ARG A 81 -14.62 18.20 5.36
N MET A 82 -15.93 18.03 5.55
CA MET A 82 -16.58 16.70 5.59
C MET A 82 -16.44 15.93 4.28
N LYS A 83 -16.63 16.62 3.14
CA LYS A 83 -16.36 16.04 1.82
C LYS A 83 -14.89 15.61 1.71
N LYS A 84 -13.96 16.47 2.14
CA LYS A 84 -12.53 16.17 2.08
C LYS A 84 -12.13 14.94 2.91
N ILE A 85 -12.69 14.81 4.12
CA ILE A 85 -12.49 13.61 4.96
C ILE A 85 -12.95 12.35 4.23
N THR A 86 -14.09 12.42 3.55
CA THR A 86 -14.63 11.27 2.79
C THR A 86 -13.72 10.87 1.63
N GLU A 87 -13.21 11.85 0.88
CA GLU A 87 -12.23 11.63 -0.20
C GLU A 87 -10.93 10.99 0.31
N LEU A 88 -10.39 11.50 1.42
CA LEU A 88 -9.16 10.98 2.03
C LEU A 88 -9.35 9.55 2.52
N ARG A 89 -10.47 9.25 3.19
CA ARG A 89 -10.82 7.87 3.58
C ARG A 89 -10.94 6.94 2.38
N GLY A 90 -11.50 7.41 1.27
CA GLY A 90 -11.55 6.68 0.00
C GLY A 90 -10.15 6.36 -0.55
N SER A 91 -9.27 7.36 -0.56
CA SER A 91 -7.88 7.22 -1.02
C SER A 91 -7.09 6.21 -0.18
N VAL A 92 -7.24 6.26 1.16
CA VAL A 92 -6.58 5.30 2.07
C VAL A 92 -7.07 3.88 1.80
N ARG A 93 -8.38 3.66 1.63
CA ARG A 93 -8.92 2.32 1.29
C ARG A 93 -8.38 1.81 -0.05
N ALA A 94 -8.33 2.68 -1.07
CA ALA A 94 -7.79 2.31 -2.37
C ALA A 94 -6.30 1.94 -2.30
N SER A 95 -5.52 2.68 -1.51
CA SER A 95 -4.10 2.38 -1.25
C SER A 95 -3.92 1.02 -0.56
N HIS A 96 -4.70 0.74 0.50
CA HIS A 96 -4.67 -0.56 1.17
C HIS A 96 -5.01 -1.70 0.21
N ALA A 97 -6.08 -1.56 -0.58
CA ALA A 97 -6.47 -2.56 -1.57
C ALA A 97 -5.41 -2.76 -2.67
N ALA A 98 -4.68 -1.70 -3.05
CA ALA A 98 -3.57 -1.81 -3.98
C ALA A 98 -2.40 -2.59 -3.36
N ALA A 99 -2.01 -2.27 -2.13
CA ALA A 99 -0.95 -2.99 -1.40
C ALA A 99 -1.29 -4.48 -1.24
N ASP A 100 -2.52 -4.82 -0.86
CA ASP A 100 -2.97 -6.23 -0.75
C ASP A 100 -2.85 -6.98 -2.08
N ARG A 101 -3.19 -6.32 -3.19
CA ARG A 101 -3.04 -6.90 -4.54
C ARG A 101 -1.58 -7.13 -4.89
N GLU A 102 -0.71 -6.14 -4.67
CA GLU A 102 0.73 -6.27 -4.93
C GLU A 102 1.36 -7.40 -4.10
N ILE A 103 0.97 -7.53 -2.83
CA ILE A 103 1.40 -8.64 -1.98
C ILE A 103 0.91 -9.98 -2.54
N SER A 104 -0.38 -10.07 -2.92
CA SER A 104 -0.94 -11.29 -3.50
C SER A 104 -0.22 -11.70 -4.78
N ASP A 105 0.03 -10.76 -5.68
CA ASP A 105 0.73 -11.01 -6.94
C ASP A 105 2.19 -11.40 -6.71
N GLY A 106 2.87 -10.73 -5.77
CA GLY A 106 4.21 -11.11 -5.33
C GLY A 106 4.27 -12.56 -4.82
N VAL A 107 3.33 -12.96 -3.94
CA VAL A 107 3.25 -14.33 -3.42
C VAL A 107 3.04 -15.35 -4.54
N LYS A 108 2.20 -15.06 -5.54
CA LYS A 108 2.00 -15.96 -6.70
C LYS A 108 3.30 -16.15 -7.48
N VAL A 109 4.04 -15.07 -7.76
CA VAL A 109 5.32 -15.14 -8.49
C VAL A 109 6.34 -15.96 -7.71
N PHE A 110 6.51 -15.71 -6.41
CA PHE A 110 7.45 -16.48 -5.59
C PHE A 110 7.06 -17.96 -5.49
N THR A 111 5.76 -18.26 -5.39
CA THR A 111 5.27 -19.63 -5.37
C THR A 111 5.58 -20.34 -6.69
N ALA A 112 5.30 -19.71 -7.83
CA ALA A 112 5.62 -20.27 -9.14
C ALA A 112 7.12 -20.51 -9.33
N LEU A 113 7.96 -19.56 -8.90
CA LEU A 113 9.41 -19.69 -8.98
C LEU A 113 9.92 -20.86 -8.12
N LYS A 114 9.39 -21.02 -6.90
CA LYS A 114 9.73 -22.12 -6.01
C LYS A 114 9.41 -23.48 -6.65
N GLU A 115 8.21 -23.63 -7.20
CA GLU A 115 7.79 -24.88 -7.85
C GLU A 115 8.61 -25.18 -9.11
N SER A 116 8.93 -24.17 -9.92
CA SER A 116 9.83 -24.35 -11.08
C SER A 116 11.22 -24.85 -10.66
N LYS A 117 11.84 -24.25 -9.63
CA LYS A 117 13.17 -24.68 -9.16
C LYS A 117 13.16 -26.09 -8.58
N LYS A 118 12.08 -26.47 -7.91
CA LYS A 118 11.89 -27.83 -7.43
C LYS A 118 11.81 -28.81 -8.60
N LYS A 119 10.97 -28.52 -9.60
CA LYS A 119 10.80 -29.34 -10.80
C LYS A 119 12.10 -29.53 -11.58
N ASP A 120 12.87 -28.46 -11.79
CA ASP A 120 14.18 -28.53 -12.45
C ASP A 120 15.13 -29.53 -11.74
N THR A 121 15.10 -29.53 -10.40
CA THR A 121 15.94 -30.42 -9.58
C THR A 121 15.45 -31.87 -9.64
N GLU A 122 14.12 -32.07 -9.60
CA GLU A 122 13.49 -33.39 -9.72
C GLU A 122 13.78 -34.01 -11.10
N GLU A 123 13.58 -33.27 -12.18
CA GLU A 123 13.88 -33.72 -13.55
C GLU A 123 15.36 -34.07 -13.72
N GLN A 124 16.27 -33.28 -13.15
CA GLN A 124 17.71 -33.59 -13.17
C GLN A 124 18.02 -34.88 -12.40
N ALA A 125 17.40 -35.08 -11.23
CA ALA A 125 17.59 -36.29 -10.44
C ALA A 125 17.03 -37.53 -11.16
N GLU A 126 15.83 -37.44 -11.72
CA GLU A 126 15.20 -38.53 -12.48
C GLU A 126 16.03 -38.93 -13.69
N SER A 127 16.57 -37.96 -14.44
CA SER A 127 17.44 -38.25 -15.59
C SER A 127 18.71 -39.00 -15.19
N LEU A 128 19.34 -38.64 -14.06
CA LEU A 128 20.53 -39.33 -13.56
C LEU A 128 20.21 -40.75 -13.05
N ILE A 129 19.07 -40.90 -12.37
CA ILE A 129 18.59 -42.20 -11.91
C ILE A 129 18.37 -43.13 -13.11
N GLN A 130 17.70 -42.66 -14.16
CA GLN A 130 17.46 -43.46 -15.38
C GLN A 130 18.77 -43.87 -16.06
N GLU A 131 19.77 -42.97 -16.14
CA GLU A 131 21.08 -43.30 -16.70
C GLU A 131 21.79 -44.41 -15.90
N ILE A 132 21.75 -44.33 -14.57
CA ILE A 132 22.33 -45.36 -13.68
C ILE A 132 21.57 -46.69 -13.80
N GLU A 133 20.23 -46.65 -13.83
CA GLU A 133 19.40 -47.85 -13.99
C GLU A 133 19.69 -48.58 -15.31
N GLN A 134 19.91 -47.84 -16.39
CA GLN A 134 20.31 -48.40 -17.68
C GLN A 134 21.71 -49.04 -17.60
N GLU A 135 22.70 -48.37 -17.02
CA GLU A 135 24.04 -48.93 -16.84
C GLU A 135 24.01 -50.21 -15.98
N ILE A 136 23.19 -50.24 -14.91
CA ILE A 136 22.96 -51.45 -14.11
C ILE A 136 22.38 -52.59 -14.95
N CYS A 137 21.42 -52.31 -15.84
CA CYS A 137 20.83 -53.33 -16.71
C CYS A 137 21.86 -53.90 -17.69
N GLU A 138 22.68 -53.05 -18.29
CA GLU A 138 23.78 -53.46 -19.17
C GLU A 138 24.83 -54.30 -18.43
N LEU A 139 25.20 -53.89 -17.21
CA LEU A 139 26.13 -54.64 -16.35
C LEU A 139 25.56 -56.00 -15.94
N LYS A 140 24.26 -56.09 -15.60
CA LYS A 140 23.59 -57.37 -15.29
C LYS A 140 23.58 -58.30 -16.49
N ARG A 141 23.23 -57.81 -17.69
CA ARG A 141 23.28 -58.60 -18.93
C ARG A 141 24.69 -59.13 -19.18
N ARG A 142 25.68 -58.26 -19.10
CA ARG A 142 27.08 -58.65 -19.30
C ARG A 142 27.55 -59.68 -18.28
N LYS A 143 27.16 -59.54 -17.01
CA LYS A 143 27.44 -60.55 -15.98
C LYS A 143 26.90 -61.92 -16.38
N THR A 144 25.66 -62.00 -16.87
CA THR A 144 25.07 -63.29 -17.30
C THR A 144 25.77 -63.88 -18.52
N GLU A 145 26.16 -63.05 -19.49
CA GLU A 145 26.93 -63.49 -20.66
C GLU A 145 28.30 -64.04 -20.26
N LEU A 146 28.99 -63.36 -19.33
CA LEU A 146 30.26 -63.82 -18.76
C LEU A 146 30.09 -65.14 -18.00
N GLN A 147 29.02 -65.30 -17.21
CA GLN A 147 28.73 -66.53 -16.49
C GLN A 147 28.48 -67.70 -17.46
N GLN A 148 27.64 -67.50 -18.48
CA GLN A 148 27.36 -68.52 -19.48
C GLN A 148 28.63 -68.92 -20.24
N HIS A 149 29.46 -67.94 -20.60
CA HIS A 149 30.70 -68.20 -21.30
C HIS A 149 31.73 -68.91 -20.42
N SER A 150 31.83 -68.54 -19.13
CA SER A 150 32.64 -69.25 -18.14
C SER A 150 32.19 -70.70 -17.99
N GLU A 151 30.88 -70.96 -17.90
CA GLU A 151 30.36 -72.33 -17.84
C GLU A 151 30.68 -73.14 -19.10
N ASN A 152 30.61 -72.52 -20.28
CA ASN A 152 30.98 -73.17 -21.55
C ASN A 152 32.49 -73.44 -21.62
N TYR A 153 33.31 -72.51 -21.13
CA TYR A 153 34.76 -72.64 -21.03
C TYR A 153 35.16 -73.83 -20.13
N LEU A 154 34.54 -73.96 -18.95
CA LEU A 154 34.78 -75.09 -18.03
C LEU A 154 34.39 -76.46 -18.60
N LYS A 155 33.50 -76.51 -19.59
CA LYS A 155 33.04 -77.74 -20.26
C LYS A 155 33.87 -78.10 -21.50
N SER A 156 34.78 -77.24 -21.94
CA SER A 156 35.56 -77.41 -23.15
C SER A 156 36.94 -78.01 -22.83
N GLU A 157 37.29 -79.13 -23.46
CA GLU A 157 38.58 -79.82 -23.26
C GLU A 157 39.66 -79.38 -24.27
N ASP A 158 39.37 -78.47 -25.21
CA ASP A 158 40.29 -78.02 -26.27
C ASP A 158 41.08 -76.75 -25.87
N PRO A 159 42.40 -76.84 -25.64
CA PRO A 159 43.24 -75.71 -25.23
C PRO A 159 43.24 -74.53 -26.21
N LEU A 160 43.04 -74.76 -27.52
CA LEU A 160 43.02 -73.69 -28.51
C LEU A 160 41.72 -72.88 -28.43
N HIS A 161 40.59 -73.57 -28.26
CA HIS A 161 39.29 -72.98 -28.04
C HIS A 161 39.22 -72.19 -26.71
N LEU A 162 39.92 -72.65 -25.67
CA LEU A 162 40.05 -71.94 -24.40
C LEU A 162 40.80 -70.59 -24.58
N LEU A 163 41.94 -70.58 -25.26
CA LEU A 163 42.76 -69.37 -25.41
C LEU A 163 42.11 -68.30 -26.31
N GLN A 164 41.46 -68.68 -27.42
CA GLN A 164 40.78 -67.73 -28.31
C GLN A 164 39.61 -67.01 -27.61
N ASN A 165 38.86 -67.74 -26.79
CA ASN A 165 37.73 -67.23 -26.02
C ASN A 165 38.15 -66.22 -24.94
N SER A 166 39.30 -66.44 -24.29
CA SER A 166 39.84 -65.54 -23.26
C SER A 166 40.14 -64.12 -23.79
N LEU A 167 40.59 -64.01 -25.04
CA LEU A 167 40.96 -62.75 -25.69
C LEU A 167 39.73 -61.90 -26.05
N HIS A 168 38.57 -62.53 -26.26
CA HIS A 168 37.30 -61.83 -26.52
C HIS A 168 36.70 -61.19 -25.26
N LEU A 169 37.02 -61.70 -24.06
CA LEU A 169 36.50 -61.20 -22.78
C LEU A 169 37.22 -59.95 -22.30
N SER A 170 38.53 -59.86 -22.59
CA SER A 170 39.40 -58.80 -22.08
C SER A 170 39.16 -57.44 -22.75
N ASN A 171 38.37 -57.38 -23.83
CA ASN A 171 38.21 -56.16 -24.61
C ASN A 171 36.89 -55.42 -24.28
N LYS A 172 37.03 -54.24 -23.66
CA LYS A 172 36.05 -53.15 -23.36
C LYS A 172 35.20 -53.37 -22.10
N SER A 173 34.80 -52.37 -21.30
CA SER A 173 34.70 -50.92 -21.48
C SER A 173 34.99 -50.20 -20.15
N ALA A 174 35.44 -48.95 -20.24
CA ALA A 174 35.47 -48.04 -19.09
C ALA A 174 34.03 -47.76 -18.65
N THR A 175 33.68 -48.13 -17.42
CA THR A 175 32.45 -47.71 -16.75
C THR A 175 32.60 -46.26 -16.31
N LYS A 176 31.50 -45.50 -16.38
CA LYS A 176 31.49 -44.11 -15.93
C LYS A 176 31.76 -44.05 -14.42
N ASP A 177 32.61 -43.12 -13.99
CA ASP A 177 32.86 -42.92 -12.56
C ASP A 177 31.75 -42.04 -11.96
N TRP A 178 30.89 -42.65 -11.16
CA TRP A 178 29.75 -42.01 -10.52
C TRP A 178 30.09 -41.35 -9.18
N THR A 179 31.31 -41.51 -8.65
CA THR A 179 31.67 -41.03 -7.30
C THR A 179 31.63 -39.50 -7.15
N SER A 180 31.75 -38.76 -8.25
CA SER A 180 31.73 -37.29 -8.27
C SER A 180 30.39 -36.67 -8.71
N VAL A 181 29.42 -37.49 -9.11
CA VAL A 181 28.13 -37.00 -9.62
C VAL A 181 27.19 -36.72 -8.44
N ALA A 182 26.76 -35.47 -8.29
CA ALA A 182 25.82 -35.06 -7.26
C ALA A 182 24.73 -34.16 -7.85
N VAL A 183 23.49 -34.39 -7.41
CA VAL A 183 22.40 -33.43 -7.62
C VAL A 183 22.57 -32.32 -6.59
N CYS A 184 23.01 -31.14 -7.03
CA CYS A 184 23.03 -29.98 -6.14
C CYS A 184 21.59 -29.56 -5.84
N GLY A 185 21.20 -29.61 -4.56
CA GLY A 185 19.90 -29.10 -4.14
C GLY A 185 19.71 -27.63 -4.52
N PRO A 186 18.46 -27.17 -4.70
CA PRO A 186 18.17 -25.82 -5.14
C PRO A 186 18.73 -24.81 -4.13
N THR A 187 19.74 -24.04 -4.57
CA THR A 187 20.24 -22.89 -3.80
C THR A 187 19.28 -21.72 -3.99
N TYR A 188 18.16 -21.76 -3.25
CA TYR A 188 17.10 -20.76 -3.34
C TYR A 188 17.65 -19.35 -3.10
N ARG A 189 18.51 -19.16 -2.09
CA ARG A 189 19.08 -17.85 -1.74
C ARG A 189 19.82 -17.19 -2.92
N GLY A 190 20.71 -17.92 -3.60
CA GLY A 190 21.52 -17.38 -4.69
C GLY A 190 20.72 -17.21 -5.98
N SER A 191 19.83 -18.15 -6.30
CA SER A 191 18.99 -18.05 -7.50
C SER A 191 17.90 -17.00 -7.35
N MET A 192 17.24 -16.91 -6.19
CA MET A 192 16.26 -15.86 -5.92
C MET A 192 16.93 -14.49 -5.97
N ALA A 193 18.10 -14.29 -5.37
CA ALA A 193 18.81 -13.02 -5.43
C ALA A 193 19.10 -12.58 -6.88
N ARG A 194 19.58 -13.49 -7.75
CA ARG A 194 19.82 -13.19 -9.16
C ARG A 194 18.54 -12.87 -9.93
N THR A 195 17.49 -13.68 -9.75
CA THR A 195 16.19 -13.44 -10.39
C THR A 195 15.56 -12.14 -9.90
N LEU A 196 15.68 -11.82 -8.61
CA LEU A 196 15.19 -10.56 -8.04
C LEU A 196 15.96 -9.37 -8.59
N SER A 197 17.29 -9.44 -8.67
CA SER A 197 18.12 -8.39 -9.28
C SER A 197 17.80 -8.20 -10.77
N GLN A 198 17.49 -9.28 -11.50
CA GLN A 198 17.03 -9.18 -12.89
C GLN A 198 15.66 -8.50 -12.98
N LEU A 199 14.73 -8.86 -12.12
CA LEU A 199 13.40 -8.27 -12.04
C LEU A 199 13.46 -6.78 -11.65
N GLU A 200 14.31 -6.44 -10.70
CA GLU A 200 14.56 -5.08 -10.21
C GLU A 200 15.20 -4.22 -11.30
N HIS A 201 16.17 -4.76 -12.03
CA HIS A 201 16.76 -4.10 -13.20
C HIS A 201 15.72 -3.85 -14.31
N ASP A 202 14.83 -4.81 -14.55
CA ASP A 202 13.76 -4.69 -15.56
C ASP A 202 12.67 -3.70 -15.12
N PHE A 203 12.39 -3.61 -13.82
CA PHE A 203 11.48 -2.63 -13.21
C PHE A 203 12.03 -1.19 -13.32
N MET A 204 13.32 -1.00 -13.01
CA MET A 204 14.00 0.30 -13.08
C MET A 204 14.18 0.82 -14.52
N ARG A 205 14.20 -0.07 -15.53
CA ARG A 205 14.28 0.32 -16.95
C ARG A 205 12.94 0.76 -17.56
N LYS A 206 11.79 0.44 -16.96
CA LYS A 206 10.47 0.85 -17.45
C LYS A 206 9.52 1.24 -16.31
N PRO A 207 9.66 2.47 -15.75
CA PRO A 207 8.77 2.96 -14.69
C PRO A 207 7.30 3.10 -15.13
N GLY A 208 7.03 3.14 -16.44
CA GLY A 208 5.72 3.51 -17.01
C GLY A 208 4.72 2.37 -17.23
N LEU A 209 5.04 1.11 -16.86
CA LEU A 209 4.13 -0.02 -17.11
C LEU A 209 3.08 -0.25 -16.01
N PHE A 210 3.27 0.32 -14.82
CA PHE A 210 2.33 0.19 -13.69
C PHE A 210 1.59 1.48 -13.32
N LEU A 211 1.86 2.59 -14.03
CA LEU A 211 1.23 3.90 -13.80
C LEU A 211 0.14 4.25 -14.82
N LYS A 212 -0.49 3.26 -15.48
CA LYS A 212 -1.60 3.54 -16.40
C LYS A 212 -2.94 2.96 -15.96
N LYS A 213 -3.87 3.92 -15.79
CA LYS A 213 -5.35 3.87 -15.66
C LYS A 213 -5.80 3.95 -14.19
N SER A 214 -6.08 5.16 -13.68
CA SER A 214 -7.28 6.00 -13.91
C SER A 214 -8.52 5.36 -13.33
#